data_AF-A0A259DNG1-F1
#
_entry.id   AF-A0A259DNG1-F1
#
_cell.length_a   1.000
_cell.length_b   1.000
_cell.length_c   1.000
_cell.angle_alpha   90.00
_cell.angle_beta   90.00
_cell.angle_gamma   90.00
#
_symmetry.space_group_name_H-M   'P 1'
#
loop_
_entity.id
_entity.type
_entity.pdbx_description
1 polymer ?
#
loop_
_entity_poly.entity_id
_entity_poly.type
_entity_poly.pdbx_seq_one_letter_code
_entity_poly.pdbx_strand_id
1 'polypeptide(L)'
;MIAQFVAILFLSRDIAHREHLRTKSYAQHMALDGFYSAIVDLTDSFSEMYQGRNGIIDSIPQLNDDDSDKTPAQLLKKYLALIEKTRYTAVEKTDSALQNKIDEIVGQFLSTLYKLENLK
;
A
#
# COMPACT_ATOMS: atom_id res chain seq x y z
N MET A 1 -10.27 3.05 -12.36
CA MET A 1 -10.13 2.42 -11.02
C MET A 1 -8.72 1.92 -10.76
N ILE A 2 -8.07 1.23 -11.71
CA ILE A 2 -6.70 0.72 -11.51
C ILE A 2 -5.67 1.82 -11.19
N ALA A 3 -5.66 2.94 -11.92
CA ALA A 3 -4.75 4.05 -11.65
C ALA A 3 -4.90 4.59 -10.22
N GLN A 4 -6.13 4.69 -9.72
CA GLN A 4 -6.40 5.11 -8.34
C GLN A 4 -5.89 4.08 -7.33
N PHE A 5 -6.04 2.78 -7.63
CA PHE A 5 -5.53 1.70 -6.78
C PHE A 5 -4.01 1.80 -6.63
N VAL A 6 -3.28 1.92 -7.75
CA VAL A 6 -1.82 2.08 -7.74
C VAL A 6 -1.40 3.37 -7.03
N ALA A 7 -2.14 4.47 -7.25
CA ALA A 7 -1.89 5.73 -6.56
C ALA A 7 -2.01 5.65 -5.04
N ILE A 8 -2.94 4.83 -4.51
CA ILE A 8 -3.05 4.58 -3.06
C ILE A 8 -1.81 3.85 -2.52
N LEU A 9 -1.23 2.94 -3.29
CA LEU A 9 0.01 2.23 -2.90
C LEU A 9 1.20 3.18 -2.85
N PHE A 10 1.33 4.07 -3.83
CA PHE A 10 2.35 5.13 -3.82
C PHE A 10 2.19 6.07 -2.63
N LEU A 11 0.96 6.54 -2.35
CA LEU A 11 0.67 7.35 -1.17
C LEU A 11 1.06 6.62 0.13
N SER A 12 0.73 5.33 0.23
CA SER A 12 1.06 4.50 1.39
C SER A 12 2.56 4.40 1.62
N ARG A 13 3.32 4.21 0.53
CA ARG A 13 4.79 4.19 0.55
C ARG A 13 5.36 5.51 1.02
N ASP A 14 4.92 6.63 0.45
CA ASP A 14 5.44 7.95 0.76
C ASP A 14 5.15 8.35 2.21
N ILE A 15 3.95 8.05 2.70
CA ILE A 15 3.57 8.29 4.09
C ILE A 15 4.43 7.42 5.02
N ALA A 16 4.54 6.12 4.75
CA ALA A 16 5.34 5.24 5.61
C ALA A 16 6.82 5.66 5.66
N HIS A 17 7.40 6.06 4.53
CA HIS A 17 8.79 6.49 4.47
C HIS A 17 9.00 7.82 5.24
N ARG A 18 8.09 8.79 5.13
CA ARG A 18 8.15 10.02 5.93
C ARG A 18 8.04 9.71 7.43
N GLU A 19 7.11 8.85 7.80
CA GLU A 19 6.87 8.48 9.20
C GLU A 19 7.99 7.64 9.82
N HIS A 20 8.69 6.85 9.00
CA HIS A 20 9.89 6.11 9.37
C HIS A 20 11.01 7.05 9.86
N LEU A 21 11.22 8.19 9.20
CA LEU A 21 12.24 9.17 9.60
C LEU A 21 11.78 10.09 10.75
N ARG A 22 10.47 10.27 10.92
CA ARG A 22 9.88 11.15 11.94
C ARG A 22 9.81 10.50 13.33
N THR A 23 9.71 9.17 13.40
CA THR A 23 9.49 8.46 14.66
C THR A 23 10.70 8.45 15.58
N LYS A 24 10.46 8.40 16.89
CA LYS A 24 11.46 8.18 17.94
C LYS A 24 11.48 6.74 18.48
N SER A 25 10.53 5.89 18.09
CA SER A 25 10.53 4.45 18.45
C SER A 25 11.34 3.67 17.42
N TYR A 26 12.36 2.95 17.88
CA TYR A 26 13.16 2.07 17.03
C TYR A 26 12.31 0.94 16.42
N ALA A 27 11.39 0.36 17.18
CA ALA A 27 10.51 -0.69 16.68
C ALA A 27 9.61 -0.17 15.55
N GLN A 28 9.05 1.03 15.71
CA GLN A 28 8.27 1.68 14.66
C GLN A 28 9.12 2.02 13.44
N HIS A 29 10.35 2.52 13.65
CA HIS A 29 11.29 2.84 12.59
C HIS A 29 11.54 1.61 11.69
N MET A 30 11.89 0.47 12.30
CA MET A 30 12.13 -0.78 11.59
C MET A 30 10.88 -1.37 10.93
N ALA A 31 9.70 -1.22 11.57
CA ALA A 31 8.45 -1.71 10.99
C ALA A 31 8.06 -0.94 9.72
N LEU A 32 8.19 0.40 9.75
CA LEU A 32 7.90 1.24 8.60
C LEU A 32 8.96 1.09 7.50
N ASP A 33 10.22 0.85 7.87
CA ASP A 33 11.32 0.54 6.95
C ASP A 33 11.03 -0.65 6.04
N GLY A 34 10.70 -1.78 6.70
CA GLY A 34 10.32 -2.99 5.98
C GLY A 34 9.04 -2.81 5.16
N PHE A 35 8.12 -1.92 5.58
CA PHE A 35 6.91 -1.64 4.82
C PHE A 35 7.19 -0.87 3.54
N TYR A 36 7.81 0.30 3.63
CA TYR A 36 7.97 1.16 2.46
C TYR A 36 8.92 0.52 1.42
N SER A 37 9.86 -0.32 1.85
CA SER A 37 10.73 -1.07 0.94
C SER A 37 9.95 -2.16 0.19
N ALA A 38 9.22 -3.02 0.91
CA ALA A 38 8.49 -4.14 0.30
C ALA A 38 7.31 -3.70 -0.57
N ILE A 39 6.61 -2.62 -0.19
CA ILE A 39 5.44 -2.17 -0.94
C ILE A 39 5.80 -1.61 -2.32
N VAL A 40 7.02 -1.10 -2.52
CA VAL A 40 7.50 -0.65 -3.85
C VAL A 40 7.55 -1.84 -4.80
N ASP A 41 8.29 -2.89 -4.42
CA ASP A 41 8.46 -4.09 -5.25
C ASP A 41 7.11 -4.77 -5.56
N LEU A 42 6.22 -4.83 -4.56
CA LEU A 42 4.87 -5.37 -4.74
C LEU A 42 4.03 -4.51 -5.70
N THR A 43 4.16 -3.19 -5.63
CA THR A 43 3.42 -2.26 -6.50
C THR A 43 3.90 -2.34 -7.94
N ASP A 44 5.21 -2.42 -8.16
CA ASP A 44 5.80 -2.56 -9.49
C ASP A 44 5.38 -3.90 -10.11
N SER A 45 5.55 -5.01 -9.37
CA SER A 45 5.13 -6.34 -9.83
C SER A 45 3.65 -6.39 -10.17
N PHE A 46 2.78 -5.83 -9.31
CA PHE A 46 1.34 -5.74 -9.60
C PHE A 46 1.05 -4.94 -10.86
N SER A 47 1.68 -3.76 -11.00
CA SER A 47 1.43 -2.84 -12.11
C SER A 47 1.91 -3.44 -13.44
N GLU A 48 3.05 -4.12 -13.46
CA GLU A 48 3.56 -4.83 -14.62
C GLU A 48 2.67 -6.02 -15.01
N MET A 49 2.24 -6.82 -14.03
CA MET A 49 1.29 -7.91 -14.28
C MET A 49 -0.03 -7.39 -14.87
N TYR A 50 -0.55 -6.28 -14.32
CA TYR A 50 -1.78 -5.67 -14.82
C TYR A 50 -1.60 -5.18 -16.25
N GLN A 51 -0.50 -4.45 -16.51
CA GLN A 51 -0.22 -3.88 -17.83
C GLN A 51 0.06 -4.95 -18.90
N GLY A 52 0.70 -6.06 -18.51
CA GLY A 52 0.90 -7.21 -19.40
C GLY A 52 -0.41 -7.85 -19.88
N ARG A 53 -1.50 -7.70 -19.12
CA ARG A 53 -2.83 -8.21 -19.48
C ARG A 53 -3.75 -7.17 -20.12
N ASN A 54 -3.69 -5.92 -19.66
CA ASN A 54 -4.69 -4.89 -19.96
C ASN A 54 -4.14 -3.70 -20.77
N GLY A 55 -2.84 -3.67 -21.05
CA GLY A 55 -2.17 -2.52 -21.66
C GLY A 55 -1.74 -1.46 -20.63
N ILE A 56 -1.13 -0.39 -21.13
CA ILE A 56 -0.46 0.62 -20.30
C ILE A 56 -1.45 1.38 -19.40
N ILE A 57 -1.04 1.66 -18.16
CA ILE A 57 -1.75 2.59 -17.28
C ILE A 57 -1.26 4.01 -17.63
N ASP A 58 -2.01 4.70 -18.49
CA ASP A 58 -1.57 5.97 -19.10
C ASP A 58 -1.23 7.09 -18.10
N SER A 59 -1.94 7.15 -16.98
CA SER A 59 -1.72 8.18 -15.95
C SER A 59 -2.10 7.66 -14.57
N ILE A 60 -1.15 7.78 -13.64
CA ILE A 60 -1.36 7.49 -12.23
C ILE A 60 -1.44 8.83 -11.50
N PRO A 61 -2.58 9.17 -10.87
CA PRO A 61 -2.73 10.46 -10.21
C PRO A 61 -1.84 10.53 -8.97
N GLN A 62 -1.32 11.72 -8.67
CA GLN A 62 -0.72 11.98 -7.36
C GLN A 62 -1.84 12.18 -6.33
N LEU A 63 -1.75 11.46 -5.21
CA LEU A 63 -2.63 11.65 -4.07
C LEU A 63 -1.88 12.35 -2.95
N ASN A 64 -2.59 13.16 -2.19
CA ASN A 64 -2.09 13.74 -0.96
C ASN A 64 -2.97 13.25 0.19
N ASP A 65 -2.36 13.13 1.38
CA ASP A 65 -3.09 12.93 2.62
C ASP A 65 -2.79 14.11 3.54
N ASP A 66 -3.86 14.78 3.96
CA ASP A 66 -3.82 16.00 4.76
C ASP A 66 -3.97 15.67 6.26
N ASP A 67 -4.14 14.39 6.60
CA ASP A 67 -4.36 13.86 7.95
C ASP A 67 -3.09 13.90 8.82
N SER A 68 -2.63 15.10 9.14
CA SER A 68 -1.43 15.35 9.95
C SER A 68 -1.54 14.89 11.42
N ASP A 69 -2.75 14.67 11.91
CA ASP A 69 -3.08 14.27 13.28
C ASP A 69 -3.12 12.75 13.50
N LYS A 70 -3.05 11.95 12.43
CA LYS A 70 -3.14 10.49 12.51
C LYS A 70 -1.78 9.82 12.76
N THR A 71 -1.81 8.76 13.57
CA THR A 71 -0.66 7.86 13.72
C THR A 71 -0.42 7.04 12.46
N PRO A 72 0.81 6.52 12.23
CA PRO A 72 1.08 5.70 11.05
C PRO A 72 0.19 4.45 10.95
N ALA A 73 -0.17 3.84 12.08
CA ALA A 73 -1.09 2.71 12.09
C ALA A 73 -2.49 3.10 11.60
N GLN A 74 -3.01 4.26 12.01
CA GLN A 74 -4.31 4.76 11.56
C GLN A 74 -4.30 5.09 10.06
N LEU A 75 -3.22 5.69 9.55
CA LEU A 75 -3.06 5.96 8.12
C LEU A 75 -3.00 4.67 7.31
N LEU A 76 -2.17 3.70 7.71
CA LEU A 76 -2.09 2.41 7.00
C LEU A 76 -3.40 1.62 7.05
N LYS A 77 -4.18 1.69 8.15
CA LYS A 77 -5.54 1.11 8.20
C LYS A 77 -6.49 1.77 7.21
N LYS A 78 -6.46 3.11 7.12
CA LYS A 78 -7.25 3.87 6.15
C LYS A 78 -6.93 3.43 4.72
N TYR A 79 -5.65 3.33 4.37
CA TYR A 79 -5.24 2.94 3.02
C TYR A 79 -5.56 1.47 2.72
N LEU A 80 -5.37 0.56 3.68
CA LEU A 80 -5.77 -0.84 3.54
C LEU A 80 -7.28 -0.95 3.24
N ALA A 81 -8.11 -0.22 3.97
CA ALA A 81 -9.56 -0.22 3.72
C ALA A 81 -9.90 0.30 2.31
N LEU A 82 -9.17 1.29 1.79
CA LEU A 82 -9.35 1.77 0.42
C LEU A 82 -8.92 0.71 -0.62
N ILE A 83 -7.80 0.02 -0.39
CA ILE A 83 -7.30 -1.08 -1.24
C ILE A 83 -8.34 -2.21 -1.29
N GLU A 84 -8.81 -2.68 -0.13
CA GLU A 84 -9.80 -3.76 -0.05
C GLU A 84 -11.15 -3.36 -0.67
N LYS A 85 -11.58 -2.11 -0.47
CA LYS A 85 -12.81 -1.60 -1.09
C LYS A 85 -12.72 -1.54 -2.62
N THR A 86 -11.54 -1.21 -3.16
CA THR A 86 -11.37 -0.96 -4.60
C THR A 86 -10.88 -2.17 -5.38
N ARG A 87 -10.31 -3.20 -4.75
CA ARG A 87 -9.67 -4.33 -5.44
C ARG A 87 -10.52 -5.00 -6.51
N TYR A 88 -11.80 -5.25 -6.25
CA TYR A 88 -12.68 -5.94 -7.21
C TYR A 88 -13.23 -5.04 -8.31
N THR A 89 -13.10 -3.72 -8.15
CA THR A 89 -13.39 -2.73 -9.19
C THR A 89 -12.15 -2.39 -10.03
N ALA A 90 -10.95 -2.59 -9.47
CA ALA A 90 -9.69 -2.40 -10.16
C ALA A 90 -9.31 -3.65 -10.98
N VAL A 91 -9.58 -4.83 -10.44
CA VAL A 91 -9.27 -6.14 -11.01
C VAL A 91 -10.46 -7.06 -10.79
N GLU A 92 -10.87 -7.82 -11.81
CA GLU A 92 -11.98 -8.76 -11.66
C GLU A 92 -11.67 -9.82 -10.58
N LYS A 93 -12.70 -10.26 -9.85
CA LYS A 93 -12.55 -11.27 -8.79
C LYS A 93 -12.06 -12.62 -9.34
N THR A 94 -12.37 -12.91 -10.60
CA THR A 94 -11.98 -14.13 -11.33
C THR A 94 -10.54 -14.11 -11.81
N ASP A 95 -9.86 -12.96 -11.83
CA ASP A 95 -8.46 -12.87 -12.21
C ASP A 95 -7.55 -13.28 -11.03
N SER A 96 -7.41 -14.59 -10.83
CA SER A 96 -6.69 -15.14 -9.69
C SER A 96 -5.22 -14.70 -9.61
N ALA A 97 -4.56 -14.49 -10.74
CA ALA A 97 -3.15 -14.07 -10.78
C ALA A 97 -2.97 -12.64 -10.22
N LEU A 98 -3.78 -11.70 -10.69
CA LEU A 98 -3.74 -10.33 -10.18
C LEU A 98 -4.30 -10.23 -8.76
N GLN A 99 -5.37 -10.97 -8.44
CA GLN A 99 -5.91 -10.99 -7.07
C GLN A 99 -4.91 -11.55 -6.05
N ASN A 100 -4.13 -12.57 -6.42
CA ASN A 100 -3.08 -13.11 -5.56
C ASN A 100 -2.01 -12.06 -5.23
N LYS A 101 -1.61 -11.22 -6.20
CA LYS A 101 -0.69 -10.11 -5.93
C LYS A 101 -1.30 -9.04 -5.02
N ILE A 102 -2.60 -8.76 -5.17
CA ILE A 102 -3.33 -7.88 -4.24
C ILE A 102 -3.37 -8.49 -2.83
N ASP A 103 -3.51 -9.81 -2.69
CA ASP A 103 -3.47 -10.48 -1.38
C ASP A 103 -2.09 -10.37 -0.72
N GLU A 104 -0.99 -10.46 -1.48
CA GLU A 104 0.35 -10.21 -0.97
C GLU A 104 0.51 -8.76 -0.47
N ILE A 105 0.00 -7.79 -1.24
CA ILE A 105 -0.05 -6.38 -0.84
C ILE A 105 -0.81 -6.24 0.49
N VAL A 106 -2.03 -6.80 0.59
CA VAL A 106 -2.83 -6.79 1.82
C VAL A 106 -2.05 -7.44 2.98
N GLY A 107 -1.38 -8.57 2.73
CA GLY A 107 -0.53 -9.23 3.71
C GLY A 107 0.58 -8.33 4.25
N GLN A 108 1.21 -7.54 3.40
CA GLN A 108 2.24 -6.58 3.79
C GLN A 108 1.69 -5.47 4.72
N PHE A 109 0.49 -4.96 4.43
CA PHE A 109 -0.20 -4.03 5.32
C PHE A 109 -0.52 -4.68 6.66
N LEU A 110 -1.14 -5.85 6.67
CA LEU A 110 -1.56 -6.55 7.89
C LEU A 110 -0.37 -6.90 8.80
N SER A 111 0.72 -7.40 8.22
CA SER A 111 1.96 -7.70 8.97
C SER A 111 2.56 -6.43 9.60
N THR A 112 2.57 -5.33 8.86
CA THR A 112 3.08 -4.05 9.36
C THR A 112 2.17 -3.48 10.45
N LEU A 113 0.85 -3.55 10.27
CA LEU A 113 -0.12 -3.14 11.28
C LEU A 113 0.05 -3.94 12.58
N TYR A 114 0.23 -5.27 12.49
CA TYR A 114 0.53 -6.07 13.67
C TYR A 114 1.76 -5.55 14.44
N LYS A 115 2.87 -5.28 13.73
CA LYS A 115 4.09 -4.72 14.34
C LYS A 115 3.83 -3.34 14.97
N LEU A 116 3.14 -2.47 14.25
CA LEU A 116 2.80 -1.12 14.73
C LEU A 116 1.78 -1.12 15.87
N GLU A 117 1.00 -2.16 16.09
CA GLU A 117 0.00 -2.15 17.16
C GLU A 117 0.46 -2.90 18.40
N ASN A 118 1.32 -3.90 18.23
CA ASN A 118 1.63 -4.84 19.31
C ASN A 118 3.10 -4.88 19.69
N LEU A 119 4.01 -4.39 18.84
CA LEU A 119 5.46 -4.49 19.03
C LEU A 119 6.14 -3.10 19.16
N LYS A 120 5.36 -2.04 19.38
CA LYS A 120 5.79 -0.63 19.36
C LYS A 120 6.73 -0.23 20.49
#